data_AF-A0A093VJ92-F1
#
_entry.id   AF-A0A093VJ92-F1
#
_cell.length_a   1.000
_cell.length_b   1.000
_cell.length_c   1.000
_cell.angle_alpha   90.00
_cell.angle_beta   90.00
_cell.angle_gamma   90.00
#
_symmetry.space_group_name_H-M   'P 1'
#
loop_
_entity.id
_entity.type
_entity.pdbx_description
1 polymer ?
#
loop_
_entity_poly.entity_id
_entity_poly.type
_entity_poly.pdbx_seq_one_letter_code
_entity_poly.pdbx_strand_id
1 'polypeptide(L)'
;MRKQFKRYFAAAVGLFFILAIYFRDSWYNSSGDRAIAQMRLSMKQPPPTDPNTTARANAALISLVRNSELNGIISSMRYMENSFNSKFNYPWVFFNDVPFTQEFMDKTQAETNAPCTYELIPKEHWDVPDWIDQTRMEKAFKEMANNGVMHATQLSYHKMCRWYSGFFFRHPALDKYKYYWRVEPNV
;
A
#
# COMPACT_ATOMS: atom_id res chain seq x y z
N MET A 1 57.53 8.27 -24.10
CA MET A 1 56.41 9.23 -23.98
C MET A 1 55.02 8.64 -24.27
N ARG A 2 54.71 8.13 -25.47
CA ARG A 2 53.34 7.64 -25.82
C ARG A 2 52.74 6.54 -24.94
N LYS A 3 53.56 5.59 -24.46
CA LYS A 3 53.09 4.44 -23.64
C LYS A 3 52.69 4.87 -22.22
N GLN A 4 53.38 5.88 -21.68
CA GLN A 4 53.12 6.43 -20.35
C GLN A 4 51.87 7.32 -20.38
N PHE A 5 51.71 8.13 -21.43
CA PHE A 5 50.50 8.92 -21.67
C PHE A 5 49.24 8.04 -21.77
N LYS A 6 49.29 6.93 -22.53
CA LYS A 6 48.18 5.97 -22.61
C LYS A 6 47.80 5.36 -21.26
N ARG A 7 48.79 5.09 -20.40
CA ARG A 7 48.55 4.56 -19.04
C ARG A 7 47.89 5.59 -18.13
N TYR A 8 48.38 6.84 -18.13
CA TYR A 8 47.76 7.90 -17.33
C TYR A 8 46.37 8.28 -17.82
N PHE A 9 46.14 8.26 -19.15
CA PHE A 9 44.82 8.47 -19.72
C PHE A 9 43.84 7.37 -19.32
N ALA A 10 44.25 6.09 -19.41
CA ALA A 10 43.42 4.98 -18.96
C ALA A 10 43.11 5.04 -17.45
N ALA A 11 44.09 5.42 -16.62
CA ALA A 11 43.89 5.60 -15.19
C ALA A 11 42.96 6.78 -14.86
N ALA A 12 43.07 7.91 -15.57
CA ALA A 12 42.21 9.06 -15.41
C ALA A 12 40.76 8.77 -15.82
N VAL A 13 40.57 8.04 -16.92
CA VAL A 13 39.24 7.57 -17.35
C VAL A 13 38.66 6.60 -16.33
N GLY A 14 39.45 5.64 -15.83
CA GLY A 14 39.02 4.72 -14.77
C GLY A 14 38.61 5.44 -13.48
N LEU A 15 39.41 6.41 -13.03
CA LEU A 15 39.10 7.22 -11.85
C LEU A 15 37.84 8.09 -12.08
N PHE A 16 37.67 8.67 -13.28
CA PHE A 16 36.46 9.40 -13.64
C PHE A 16 35.22 8.51 -13.58
N PHE A 17 35.27 7.28 -14.09
CA PHE A 17 34.13 6.35 -13.98
C PHE A 17 33.85 5.94 -12.53
N ILE A 18 34.88 5.70 -11.71
CA ILE A 18 34.72 5.38 -10.28
C ILE A 18 34.07 6.56 -9.55
N LEU A 19 34.58 7.77 -9.77
CA LEU A 19 34.03 8.98 -9.17
C LEU A 19 32.63 9.27 -9.71
N ALA A 20 32.37 9.09 -11.01
CA ALA A 20 31.04 9.27 -11.58
C ALA A 20 30.02 8.29 -10.99
N ILE A 21 30.40 7.03 -10.73
CA ILE A 21 29.53 6.05 -10.05
C ILE A 21 29.33 6.46 -8.58
N TYR A 22 30.42 6.78 -7.87
CA TYR A 22 30.36 7.16 -6.46
C TYR A 22 29.56 8.45 -6.23
N PHE A 23 29.75 9.44 -7.11
CA PHE A 23 29.03 10.70 -7.05
C PHE A 23 27.61 10.57 -7.59
N ARG A 24 27.31 9.72 -8.58
CA ARG A 24 25.94 9.48 -9.04
C ARG A 24 25.03 9.08 -7.88
N ASP A 25 25.44 8.12 -7.05
CA ASP A 25 24.62 7.69 -5.91
C ASP A 25 24.50 8.78 -4.82
N SER A 26 25.43 9.72 -4.78
CA SER A 26 25.34 10.89 -3.90
C SER A 26 24.43 11.98 -4.47
N TRP A 27 24.52 12.34 -5.74
CA TRP A 27 23.83 13.50 -6.30
C TRP A 27 22.32 13.30 -6.49
N TYR A 28 21.89 12.05 -6.69
CA TYR A 28 20.46 11.76 -6.91
C TYR A 28 19.70 11.37 -5.64
N ASN A 29 20.39 10.86 -4.61
CA ASN A 29 19.74 10.41 -3.38
C ASN A 29 19.64 11.56 -2.37
N SER A 30 18.42 11.78 -1.86
CA SER A 30 18.21 12.69 -0.74
C SER A 30 18.99 12.23 0.49
N SER A 31 19.21 13.11 1.46
CA SER A 31 19.84 12.75 2.73
C SER A 31 19.11 11.58 3.43
N GLY A 32 17.78 11.47 3.24
CA GLY A 32 16.98 10.36 3.74
C GLY A 32 17.26 9.04 3.02
N ASP A 33 17.32 9.05 1.68
CA ASP A 33 17.57 7.83 0.90
C ASP A 33 18.97 7.25 1.19
N ARG A 34 19.96 8.12 1.44
CA ARG A 34 21.30 7.70 1.88
C ARG A 34 21.27 7.06 3.27
N ALA A 35 20.51 7.62 4.21
CA ALA A 35 20.35 7.04 5.54
C ALA A 35 19.66 5.67 5.47
N ILE A 36 18.61 5.53 4.65
CA ILE A 36 17.89 4.26 4.44
C ILE A 36 18.82 3.20 3.83
N ALA A 37 19.64 3.56 2.84
CA ALA A 37 20.59 2.65 2.23
C ALA A 37 21.62 2.09 3.24
N GLN A 38 22.04 2.92 4.21
CA GLN A 38 22.94 2.50 5.29
C GLN A 38 22.29 1.54 6.30
N MET A 39 20.97 1.64 6.49
CA MET A 39 20.23 0.78 7.43
C MET A 39 20.14 -0.70 6.97
N ARG A 40 20.48 -1.01 5.70
CA ARG A 40 20.47 -2.39 5.15
C ARG A 40 19.21 -3.19 5.50
N LEU A 41 18.04 -2.55 5.41
CA LEU A 41 16.77 -3.17 5.76
C LEU A 41 16.46 -4.36 4.84
N SER A 42 16.51 -5.58 5.38
CA SER A 42 16.21 -6.80 4.61
C SER A 42 14.71 -6.95 4.41
N MET A 43 14.19 -6.62 3.23
CA MET A 43 12.75 -6.59 2.97
C MET A 43 12.09 -7.95 2.70
N LYS A 44 12.89 -9.01 2.54
CA LYS A 44 12.40 -10.36 2.24
C LYS A 44 11.83 -11.10 3.45
N GLN A 45 12.07 -10.60 4.65
CA GLN A 45 11.59 -11.20 5.90
C GLN A 45 10.42 -10.37 6.43
N PRO A 46 9.32 -10.99 6.92
CA PRO A 46 8.26 -10.24 7.59
C PRO A 46 8.90 -9.39 8.71
N PRO A 47 8.49 -8.13 8.90
CA PRO A 47 9.06 -7.30 9.97
C PRO A 47 8.93 -8.05 11.29
N PRO A 48 10.04 -8.33 11.99
CA PRO A 48 9.99 -8.95 13.30
C PRO A 48 9.00 -8.24 14.24
N THR A 49 8.35 -9.02 15.08
CA THR A 49 7.42 -8.50 16.10
C THR A 49 8.15 -7.75 17.22
N ASP A 50 9.44 -8.02 17.41
CA ASP A 50 10.30 -7.30 18.35
C ASP A 50 10.96 -6.08 17.67
N PRO A 51 10.62 -4.84 18.06
CA PRO A 51 11.20 -3.62 17.51
C PRO A 51 12.70 -3.48 17.75
N ASN A 52 13.31 -4.29 18.63
CA ASN A 52 14.76 -4.31 18.83
C ASN A 52 15.51 -5.14 17.77
N THR A 53 14.80 -5.97 17.02
CA THR A 53 15.39 -6.90 16.03
C THR A 53 15.27 -6.40 14.58
N THR A 54 14.47 -5.36 14.35
CA THR A 54 14.37 -4.66 13.06
C THR A 54 14.04 -3.19 13.28
N ALA A 55 14.50 -2.32 12.40
CA ALA A 55 14.03 -0.94 12.38
C ALA A 55 12.63 -0.79 11.72
N ARG A 56 12.04 -1.87 11.18
CA ARG A 56 10.70 -1.84 10.56
C ARG A 56 9.59 -2.06 11.58
N ALA A 57 8.50 -1.31 11.42
CA ALA A 57 7.29 -1.56 12.19
C ALA A 57 6.58 -2.83 11.69
N ASN A 58 5.85 -3.51 12.56
CA ASN A 58 4.93 -4.57 12.14
C ASN A 58 3.67 -3.95 11.53
N ALA A 59 3.67 -3.75 10.21
CA ALA A 59 2.66 -2.95 9.50
C ALA A 59 2.28 -3.53 8.13
N ALA A 60 1.12 -3.12 7.62
CA ALA A 60 0.65 -3.38 6.26
C ALA A 60 0.02 -2.15 5.61
N LEU A 61 0.11 -2.07 4.28
CA LEU A 61 -0.73 -1.19 3.48
C LEU A 61 -2.06 -1.90 3.26
N ILE A 62 -3.18 -1.22 3.51
CA ILE A 62 -4.52 -1.83 3.39
C ILE A 62 -5.41 -1.03 2.46
N SER A 63 -6.30 -1.70 1.74
CA SER A 63 -7.31 -1.04 0.91
C SER A 63 -8.60 -1.84 0.83
N LEU A 64 -9.73 -1.21 1.14
CA LEU A 64 -11.06 -1.71 0.80
C LEU A 64 -11.43 -1.19 -0.59
N VAL A 65 -11.52 -2.08 -1.57
CA VAL A 65 -11.61 -1.69 -2.98
C VAL A 65 -12.38 -2.71 -3.79
N ARG A 66 -13.19 -2.24 -4.74
CA ARG A 66 -13.95 -3.12 -5.64
C ARG A 66 -13.13 -3.49 -6.87
N ASN A 67 -13.47 -4.62 -7.49
CA ASN A 67 -12.90 -5.02 -8.78
C ASN A 67 -13.01 -3.92 -9.86
N SER A 68 -14.12 -3.17 -9.87
CA SER A 68 -14.37 -2.08 -10.82
C SER A 68 -13.47 -0.85 -10.61
N GLU A 69 -12.76 -0.76 -9.49
CA GLU A 69 -11.88 0.36 -9.13
C GLU A 69 -10.40 0.05 -9.38
N LEU A 70 -10.12 -1.06 -10.08
CA LEU A 70 -8.77 -1.55 -10.37
C LEU A 70 -7.83 -0.46 -10.90
N ASN A 71 -8.27 0.31 -11.90
CA ASN A 71 -7.43 1.38 -12.47
C ASN A 71 -7.10 2.47 -11.45
N GLY A 72 -8.05 2.80 -10.57
CA GLY A 72 -7.87 3.83 -9.54
C GLY A 72 -6.89 3.37 -8.46
N ILE A 73 -6.98 2.11 -8.02
CA ILE A 73 -6.05 1.59 -7.02
C ILE A 73 -4.64 1.37 -7.61
N ILE A 74 -4.52 0.95 -8.87
CA ILE A 74 -3.23 0.88 -9.57
C ILE A 74 -2.55 2.25 -9.60
N SER A 75 -3.30 3.33 -9.87
CA SER A 75 -2.76 4.69 -9.84
C SER A 75 -2.15 5.03 -8.48
N SER A 76 -2.88 4.74 -7.39
CA SER A 76 -2.41 5.02 -6.03
C SER A 76 -1.28 4.10 -5.59
N MET A 77 -1.27 2.84 -6.01
CA MET A 77 -0.14 1.92 -5.81
C MET A 77 1.12 2.48 -6.45
N ARG A 78 1.07 2.90 -7.72
CA ARG A 78 2.23 3.48 -8.42
C ARG A 78 2.78 4.70 -7.70
N TYR A 79 1.91 5.59 -7.23
CA TYR A 79 2.33 6.75 -6.46
C TYR A 79 2.99 6.35 -5.13
N MET A 80 2.36 5.44 -4.39
CA MET A 80 2.86 4.93 -3.11
C MET A 80 4.20 4.21 -3.25
N GLU A 81 4.33 3.35 -4.24
CA GLU A 81 5.55 2.58 -4.53
C GLU A 81 6.69 3.50 -4.95
N ASN A 82 6.44 4.44 -5.87
CA ASN A 82 7.45 5.39 -6.32
C ASN A 82 7.93 6.32 -5.19
N SER A 83 7.01 6.76 -4.33
CA SER A 83 7.33 7.74 -3.27
C SER A 83 7.93 7.08 -2.02
N PHE A 84 7.49 5.86 -1.70
CA PHE A 84 7.76 5.23 -0.41
C PHE A 84 8.03 3.72 -0.53
N ASN A 85 7.05 2.94 -0.97
CA ASN A 85 7.03 1.52 -0.66
C ASN A 85 8.03 0.68 -1.48
N SER A 86 8.53 1.16 -2.62
CA SER A 86 9.61 0.46 -3.34
C SER A 86 10.90 0.33 -2.52
N LYS A 87 11.12 1.27 -1.59
CA LYS A 87 12.26 1.26 -0.64
C LYS A 87 12.03 0.32 0.53
N PHE A 88 10.77 0.15 0.94
CA PHE A 88 10.39 -0.47 2.23
C PHE A 88 9.48 -1.68 2.11
N ASN A 89 9.11 -2.12 0.91
CA ASN A 89 8.32 -3.29 0.53
C ASN A 89 7.38 -3.83 1.63
N TYR A 90 6.53 -2.97 2.21
CA TYR A 90 5.49 -3.39 3.13
C TYR A 90 4.39 -4.14 2.35
N PRO A 91 3.81 -5.19 2.96
CA PRO A 91 2.79 -6.00 2.29
C PRO A 91 1.52 -5.19 2.03
N TRP A 92 0.84 -5.51 0.93
CA TRP A 92 -0.50 -4.98 0.62
C TRP A 92 -1.56 -6.00 1.01
N VAL A 93 -2.62 -5.55 1.67
CA VAL A 93 -3.80 -6.37 2.00
C VAL A 93 -5.04 -5.68 1.44
N PHE A 94 -5.65 -6.33 0.45
CA PHE A 94 -6.86 -5.85 -0.21
C PHE A 94 -8.09 -6.54 0.39
N PHE A 95 -9.14 -5.77 0.64
CA PHE A 95 -10.42 -6.24 1.15
C PHE A 95 -11.52 -5.91 0.17
N ASN A 96 -12.48 -6.81 0.03
CA ASN A 96 -13.68 -6.61 -0.78
C ASN A 96 -14.86 -7.42 -0.22
N ASP A 97 -16.08 -6.98 -0.47
CA ASP A 97 -17.29 -7.71 -0.08
C ASP A 97 -17.72 -8.79 -1.08
N VAL A 98 -17.04 -8.83 -2.23
CA VAL A 98 -17.12 -9.91 -3.21
C VAL A 98 -15.72 -10.44 -3.53
N PRO A 99 -15.58 -11.68 -4.04
CA PRO A 99 -14.27 -12.20 -4.43
C PRO A 99 -13.56 -11.31 -5.46
N PHE A 100 -12.25 -11.14 -5.30
CA PHE A 100 -11.42 -10.46 -6.28
C PHE A 100 -11.32 -11.28 -7.57
N THR A 101 -11.29 -10.61 -8.72
CA THR A 101 -11.05 -11.29 -10.00
C THR A 101 -9.57 -11.60 -10.16
N GLN A 102 -9.24 -12.61 -10.98
CA GLN A 102 -7.86 -12.92 -11.32
C GLN A 102 -7.14 -11.71 -11.93
N GLU A 103 -7.83 -10.96 -12.79
CA GLU A 103 -7.29 -9.72 -13.38
C GLU A 103 -6.88 -8.70 -12.30
N PHE A 104 -7.72 -8.52 -11.28
CA PHE A 104 -7.42 -7.61 -10.18
C PHE A 104 -6.15 -8.04 -9.46
N MET A 105 -6.06 -9.32 -9.09
CA MET A 105 -4.92 -9.88 -8.36
C MET A 105 -3.63 -9.83 -9.18
N ASP A 106 -3.68 -10.16 -10.46
CA ASP A 106 -2.51 -10.16 -11.34
C ASP A 106 -1.99 -8.73 -11.54
N LYS A 107 -2.88 -7.77 -11.83
CA LYS A 107 -2.48 -6.40 -12.09
C LYS A 107 -1.97 -5.71 -10.83
N THR A 108 -2.61 -5.89 -9.68
CA THR A 108 -2.12 -5.27 -8.43
C THR A 108 -0.79 -5.87 -7.96
N GLN A 109 -0.60 -7.20 -8.05
CA GLN A 109 0.69 -7.81 -7.73
C GLN A 109 1.82 -7.35 -8.67
N ALA A 110 1.52 -7.03 -9.93
CA ALA A 110 2.51 -6.53 -10.88
C ALA A 110 3.03 -5.11 -10.56
N GLU A 111 2.33 -4.33 -9.73
CA GLU A 111 2.73 -2.97 -9.36
C GLU A 111 3.69 -2.92 -8.18
N THR A 112 3.98 -4.04 -7.52
CA THR A 112 4.84 -4.09 -6.32
C THR A 112 5.65 -5.37 -6.20
N ASN A 113 6.84 -5.28 -5.61
CA ASN A 113 7.63 -6.46 -5.22
C ASN A 113 7.22 -7.02 -3.85
N ALA A 114 6.38 -6.30 -3.10
CA ALA A 114 5.85 -6.76 -1.83
C ALA A 114 4.77 -7.82 -2.06
N PRO A 115 4.53 -8.72 -1.08
CA PRO A 115 3.45 -9.68 -1.19
C PRO A 115 2.09 -8.97 -1.08
N CYS A 116 1.19 -9.28 -2.01
CA CYS A 116 -0.22 -8.88 -1.95
C CYS A 116 -1.07 -10.02 -1.39
N THR A 117 -2.02 -9.69 -0.52
CA THR A 117 -3.03 -10.61 0.02
C THR A 117 -4.42 -10.08 -0.32
N TYR A 118 -5.34 -10.98 -0.67
CA TYR A 118 -6.67 -10.65 -1.18
C TYR A 118 -7.74 -11.32 -0.33
N GLU A 119 -8.49 -10.53 0.42
CA GLU A 119 -9.35 -11.00 1.49
C GLU A 119 -10.82 -10.66 1.21
N LEU A 120 -11.67 -11.68 1.36
CA LEU A 120 -13.12 -11.52 1.30
C LEU A 120 -13.64 -11.17 2.70
N ILE A 121 -14.37 -10.06 2.80
CA ILE A 121 -14.97 -9.66 4.07
C ILE A 121 -16.05 -10.67 4.48
N PRO A 122 -15.99 -11.23 5.70
CA PRO A 122 -17.04 -12.09 6.22
C PRO A 122 -18.39 -11.38 6.26
N LYS A 123 -19.48 -12.08 5.97
CA LYS A 123 -20.82 -11.47 5.88
C LYS A 123 -21.23 -10.82 7.19
N GLU A 124 -20.92 -11.42 8.32
CA GLU A 124 -21.15 -10.90 9.67
C GLU A 124 -20.48 -9.53 9.93
N HIS A 125 -19.39 -9.24 9.23
CA HIS A 125 -18.67 -7.98 9.32
C HIS A 125 -19.17 -6.94 8.31
N TRP A 126 -19.82 -7.36 7.22
CA TRP A 126 -20.27 -6.45 6.16
C TRP A 126 -21.78 -6.19 6.18
N ASP A 127 -22.59 -7.23 6.29
CA ASP A 127 -24.04 -7.20 6.13
C ASP A 127 -24.74 -6.40 7.23
N VAL A 128 -25.93 -5.91 6.89
CA VAL A 128 -26.78 -5.19 7.82
C VAL A 128 -27.21 -6.16 8.91
N PRO A 129 -26.93 -5.89 10.19
CA PRO A 129 -27.31 -6.80 11.26
C PRO A 129 -28.83 -6.91 11.41
N ASP A 130 -29.30 -8.07 11.86
CA ASP A 130 -30.74 -8.39 11.96
C ASP A 130 -31.53 -7.48 12.92
N TRP A 131 -30.85 -6.84 13.88
CA TRP A 131 -31.49 -5.90 14.81
C TRP A 131 -31.78 -4.52 14.18
N ILE A 132 -31.33 -4.26 12.95
CA ILE A 132 -31.63 -3.02 12.22
C ILE A 132 -33.00 -3.15 11.56
N ASP A 133 -33.94 -2.30 11.98
CA ASP A 133 -35.25 -2.15 11.33
C ASP A 133 -35.08 -1.57 9.92
N GLN A 134 -35.36 -2.40 8.91
CA GLN A 134 -35.21 -2.04 7.49
C GLN A 134 -36.16 -0.91 7.09
N THR A 135 -37.40 -0.91 7.57
CA THR A 135 -38.38 0.15 7.25
C THR A 135 -37.95 1.49 7.83
N ARG A 136 -37.45 1.49 9.07
CA ARG A 136 -36.89 2.70 9.68
C ARG A 136 -35.65 3.20 8.94
N MET A 137 -34.75 2.30 8.55
CA MET A 137 -33.54 2.63 7.80
C MET A 137 -33.88 3.29 6.46
N GLU A 138 -34.77 2.68 5.67
CA GLU A 138 -35.20 3.21 4.37
C GLU A 138 -35.88 4.58 4.48
N LYS A 139 -36.70 4.77 5.52
CA LYS A 139 -37.32 6.08 5.80
C LYS A 139 -36.26 7.14 6.09
N ALA A 140 -35.30 6.83 6.96
CA ALA A 140 -34.21 7.74 7.29
C ALA A 140 -33.33 8.06 6.07
N PHE A 141 -33.05 7.08 5.21
CA PHE A 141 -32.31 7.30 3.96
C PHE A 141 -33.01 8.30 3.04
N LYS A 142 -34.34 8.18 2.88
CA LYS A 142 -35.15 9.12 2.09
C LYS A 142 -35.14 10.53 2.70
N GLU A 143 -35.31 10.63 4.01
CA GLU A 143 -35.25 11.92 4.72
C GLU A 143 -33.88 12.60 4.54
N MET A 144 -32.77 11.87 4.73
CA MET A 144 -31.42 12.39 4.50
C MET A 144 -31.19 12.81 3.04
N ALA A 145 -31.66 12.01 2.08
CA ALA A 145 -31.53 12.33 0.66
C ALA A 145 -32.31 13.60 0.28
N ASN A 146 -33.52 13.76 0.81
CA ASN A 146 -34.33 14.97 0.62
C ASN A 146 -33.65 16.22 1.20
N ASN A 147 -32.82 16.04 2.23
CA ASN A 147 -32.01 17.10 2.83
C ASN A 147 -30.65 17.31 2.13
N GLY A 148 -30.41 16.66 0.99
CA GLY A 148 -29.19 16.83 0.19
C GLY A 148 -27.95 16.12 0.73
N VAL A 149 -28.11 15.14 1.63
CA VAL A 149 -26.97 14.37 2.17
C VAL A 149 -26.44 13.42 1.09
N MET A 150 -25.16 13.58 0.74
CA MET A 150 -24.49 12.74 -0.24
C MET A 150 -24.43 11.28 0.21
N HIS A 151 -24.62 10.34 -0.72
CA HIS A 151 -24.65 8.89 -0.48
C HIS A 151 -25.74 8.39 0.47
N ALA A 152 -26.71 9.23 0.86
CA ALA A 152 -27.74 8.87 1.85
C ALA A 152 -28.47 7.54 1.56
N THR A 153 -28.80 7.26 0.30
CA THR A 153 -29.52 6.05 -0.12
C THR A 153 -28.60 4.89 -0.53
N GLN A 154 -27.28 5.07 -0.51
CA GLN A 154 -26.32 4.06 -0.96
C GLN A 154 -25.97 3.12 0.19
N LEU A 155 -26.70 2.01 0.31
CA LEU A 155 -26.48 1.04 1.40
C LEU A 155 -25.01 0.57 1.49
N SER A 156 -24.36 0.31 0.35
CA SER A 156 -22.94 -0.08 0.32
C SER A 156 -22.00 0.97 0.94
N TYR A 157 -22.33 2.26 0.83
CA TYR A 157 -21.56 3.34 1.46
C TYR A 157 -21.70 3.29 3.00
N HIS A 158 -22.91 3.07 3.52
CA HIS A 158 -23.14 2.89 4.96
C HIS A 158 -22.42 1.63 5.49
N LYS A 159 -22.45 0.53 4.74
CA LYS A 159 -21.72 -0.71 5.07
C LYS A 159 -20.21 -0.47 5.13
N MET A 160 -19.66 0.26 4.15
CA MET A 160 -18.25 0.68 4.14
C MET A 160 -17.89 1.53 5.37
N CYS A 161 -18.70 2.54 5.69
CA CYS A 161 -18.50 3.37 6.88
C CYS A 161 -18.49 2.52 8.16
N ARG A 162 -19.46 1.60 8.31
CA ARG A 162 -19.53 0.67 9.45
C ARG A 162 -18.30 -0.23 9.52
N TRP A 163 -17.86 -0.79 8.40
CA TRP A 163 -16.73 -1.70 8.36
C TRP A 163 -15.43 -1.02 8.76
N TYR A 164 -15.14 0.16 8.22
CA TYR A 164 -13.97 0.94 8.64
C TYR A 164 -14.06 1.46 10.07
N SER A 165 -15.26 1.67 10.61
CA SER A 165 -15.43 2.14 12.00
C SER A 165 -15.20 1.06 13.05
N GLY A 166 -15.45 -0.22 12.73
CA GLY A 166 -15.54 -1.26 13.78
C GLY A 166 -15.07 -2.67 13.43
N PHE A 167 -14.79 -2.97 12.16
CA PHE A 167 -14.59 -4.37 11.71
C PHE A 167 -13.28 -4.64 10.99
N PHE A 168 -12.71 -3.69 10.25
CA PHE A 168 -11.49 -3.96 9.47
C PHE A 168 -10.36 -4.55 10.34
N PHE A 169 -10.11 -3.97 11.52
CA PHE A 169 -9.07 -4.42 12.46
C PHE A 169 -9.37 -5.76 13.15
N ARG A 170 -10.59 -6.29 12.98
CA ARG A 170 -11.00 -7.62 13.47
C ARG A 170 -10.90 -8.70 12.40
N HIS A 171 -10.48 -8.34 11.19
CA HIS A 171 -10.32 -9.31 10.12
C HIS A 171 -9.09 -10.19 10.40
N PRO A 172 -9.19 -11.54 10.34
CA PRO A 172 -8.09 -12.44 10.71
C PRO A 172 -6.77 -12.17 9.98
N ALA A 173 -6.86 -11.73 8.72
CA ALA A 173 -5.71 -11.31 7.92
C ALA A 173 -4.86 -10.20 8.57
N LEU A 174 -5.45 -9.41 9.48
CA LEU A 174 -4.78 -8.33 10.20
C LEU A 174 -4.31 -8.69 11.61
N ASP A 175 -4.63 -9.89 12.14
CA ASP A 175 -4.27 -10.29 13.51
C ASP A 175 -2.76 -10.22 13.79
N LYS A 176 -1.95 -10.40 12.74
CA LYS A 176 -0.50 -10.36 12.81
C LYS A 176 0.09 -8.95 12.71
N TYR A 177 -0.68 -7.92 12.39
CA TYR A 177 -0.18 -6.56 12.17
C TYR A 177 -0.55 -5.62 13.33
N LYS A 178 0.38 -4.73 13.70
CA LYS A 178 0.15 -3.71 14.73
C LYS A 178 -0.29 -2.38 14.14
N TYR A 179 0.22 -2.03 12.96
CA TYR A 179 -0.06 -0.77 12.28
C TYR A 179 -0.63 -1.03 10.88
N TYR A 180 -1.41 -0.08 10.39
CA TYR A 180 -1.90 -0.10 9.02
C TYR A 180 -1.75 1.29 8.40
N TRP A 181 -1.58 1.33 7.09
CA TRP A 181 -1.74 2.54 6.29
C TRP A 181 -2.86 2.29 5.29
N ARG A 182 -4.00 2.95 5.49
CA ARG A 182 -5.14 2.89 4.58
C ARG A 182 -4.85 3.66 3.30
N VAL A 183 -5.03 3.00 2.16
CA VAL A 183 -4.87 3.58 0.83
C VAL A 183 -6.19 3.41 0.07
N GLU A 184 -6.67 4.50 -0.53
CA GLU A 184 -7.89 4.53 -1.32
C GLU A 184 -7.55 4.63 -2.82
N PRO A 185 -8.45 4.25 -3.74
CA PRO A 185 -8.27 4.49 -5.16
C PRO A 185 -8.23 5.98 -5.51
N ASN A 186 -7.43 6.37 -6.51
CA ASN A 186 -7.33 7.72 -7.07
C ASN A 186 -6.79 8.81 -6.12
N VAL A 187 -5.90 8.44 -5.20
CA VAL A 187 -5.06 9.35 -4.38
C VAL A 187 -3.59 9.33 -4.78
#